data_AF-A0A1N7RPG0-F1
#
_entry.id   AF-A0A1N7RPG0-F1
#
_cell.length_a   1.000
_cell.length_b   1.000
_cell.length_c   1.000
_cell.angle_alpha   90.00
_cell.angle_beta   90.00
_cell.angle_gamma   90.00
#
_symmetry.space_group_name_H-M   'P 1'
#
loop_
_entity.id
_entity.type
_entity.pdbx_description
1 polymer ?
#
loop_
_entity_poly.entity_id
_entity_poly.type
_entity_poly.pdbx_seq_one_letter_code
_entity_poly.pdbx_strand_id
1 'polypeptide(L)' 'MQGFIHIAMYVDDLDALLERIKEAGWLPVGPPQRVEGGERDGLRLVYVRGPDGVTLEFLQPPARMKLTAGSELTSEVG' A
#
# COMPACT_ATOMS: atom_id res chain seq x y z
N MET A 1 24.15 1.33 -10.78
CA MET A 1 22.74 1.68 -11.08
C MET A 1 21.91 1.08 -9.96
N GLN A 2 21.14 1.86 -9.18
CA GLN A 2 20.28 1.33 -8.11
C GLN A 2 18.85 1.29 -8.64
N GLY A 3 18.30 0.10 -8.82
CA GLY A 3 16.89 -0.09 -9.15
C GLY A 3 16.08 -0.14 -7.85
N PHE A 4 15.06 0.70 -7.74
CA PHE A 4 14.10 0.65 -6.63
C PHE A 4 12.87 -0.10 -7.09
N ILE A 5 12.88 -1.42 -6.93
CA ILE A 5 11.70 -2.24 -7.16
C ILE A 5 10.98 -2.34 -5.82
N HIS A 6 9.72 -1.89 -5.78
CA HIS A 6 8.80 -2.22 -4.70
C HIS A 6 7.58 -2.91 -5.29
N ILE A 7 6.97 -3.79 -4.50
CA ILE A 7 5.72 -4.46 -4.86
C ILE A 7 4.59 -3.75 -4.09
N ALA A 8 3.54 -3.41 -4.82
CA ALA A 8 2.34 -2.79 -4.29
C ALA A 8 1.23 -3.83 -4.15
N MET A 9 0.54 -3.85 -3.00
CA MET A 9 -0.57 -4.75 -2.73
C MET A 9 -1.77 -3.98 -2.17
N TYR A 10 -2.96 -4.30 -2.67
CA TYR A 10 -4.20 -3.82 -2.07
C TYR A 10 -4.57 -4.66 -0.85
N VAL A 11 -5.06 -3.99 0.20
CA VAL A 11 -5.50 -4.60 1.46
C VAL A 11 -6.80 -3.97 1.91
N ASP A 12 -7.64 -4.74 2.59
CA ASP A 12 -8.95 -4.27 3.05
C ASP A 12 -8.84 -3.36 4.27
N ASP A 13 -7.91 -3.66 5.18
CA ASP A 13 -7.68 -2.92 6.42
C ASP A 13 -6.17 -2.72 6.65
N LEU A 14 -5.74 -1.48 6.44
CA LEU A 14 -4.33 -1.10 6.58
C LEU A 14 -3.87 -1.11 8.03
N ASP A 15 -4.72 -0.73 8.97
CA ASP A 15 -4.32 -0.61 10.37
C ASP A 15 -4.15 -2.01 10.98
N ALA A 16 -5.09 -2.92 10.71
CA ALA A 16 -4.99 -4.31 11.14
C ALA A 16 -3.77 -5.02 10.52
N LEU A 17 -3.43 -4.73 9.26
CA LEU A 17 -2.22 -5.24 8.62
C LEU A 17 -0.97 -4.73 9.32
N LEU A 18 -0.87 -3.42 9.55
CA LEU A 18 0.32 -2.81 10.15
C LEU A 18 0.61 -3.37 11.54
N GLU A 19 -0.42 -3.58 12.36
CA GLU A 19 -0.27 -4.24 13.67
C GLU A 19 0.25 -5.67 13.52
N ARG A 20 -0.27 -6.43 12.56
CA ARG A 20 0.16 -7.82 12.32
C ARG A 20 1.61 -7.93 11.86
N ILE A 21 2.04 -7.10 10.91
CA ILE A 21 3.38 -7.24 10.30
C ILE A 21 4.49 -6.67 11.19
N LYS A 22 4.13 -5.80 12.15
CA LYS A 22 5.06 -5.22 13.13
C LYS A 22 5.75 -6.28 13.97
N GLU A 23 5.03 -7.33 14.38
CA GLU A 23 5.61 -8.45 15.14
C GLU A 23 6.67 -9.22 14.33
N ALA A 24 6.58 -9.19 13.00
CA ALA A 24 7.56 -9.78 12.08
C ALA A 24 8.71 -8.82 11.71
N GLY A 25 8.81 -7.64 12.37
CA GLY A 25 9.88 -6.68 12.14
C GLY A 25 9.69 -5.78 10.91
N TRP A 26 8.49 -5.76 10.32
CA TRP A 26 8.15 -4.83 9.25
C TRP A 26 7.64 -3.53 9.83
N LEU A 27 8.28 -2.42 9.46
CA LEU A 27 7.97 -1.12 10.05
C LEU A 27 7.60 -0.10 8.96
N PRO A 28 6.60 0.76 9.19
CA PRO A 28 6.32 1.87 8.31
C PRO A 28 7.54 2.80 8.18
N VAL A 29 7.87 3.19 6.94
CA VAL A 29 8.91 4.20 6.67
C VAL A 29 8.43 5.60 7.08
N GLY A 30 7.11 5.79 7.12
CA GLY A 30 6.42 6.98 7.61
C GLY A 30 4.96 6.65 7.94
N PRO A 31 4.18 7.62 8.43
CA PRO A 31 2.77 7.39 8.72
C PRO A 31 1.98 7.07 7.43
N PRO A 32 0.89 6.30 7.52
CA PRO A 32 -0.02 6.11 6.39
C PRO A 32 -0.50 7.46 5.84
N GLN A 33 -0.44 7.60 4.53
CA GLN A 33 -0.89 8.78 3.80
C GLN A 33 -2.30 8.55 3.27
N ARG A 34 -3.09 9.62 3.14
CA ARG A 34 -4.41 9.61 2.51
C ARG A 34 -4.37 10.49 1.28
N VAL A 35 -4.85 9.96 0.15
CA VAL A 35 -5.01 10.73 -1.08
C VAL A 35 -6.24 11.62 -0.93
N GLU A 36 -6.09 12.89 -1.27
CA GLU A 36 -7.17 13.89 -1.27
C GLU A 36 -7.47 14.33 -2.70
N GLY A 37 -8.74 14.20 -3.11
CA GLY A 37 -9.22 14.59 -4.43
C GLY A 37 -8.90 13.59 -5.56
N GLY A 38 -9.50 13.85 -6.72
CA GLY A 38 -9.35 13.01 -7.91
C GLY A 38 -10.03 11.65 -7.82
N GLU A 39 -9.68 10.76 -8.75
CA GLU A 39 -10.29 9.44 -8.90
C GLU A 39 -10.04 8.53 -7.68
N ARG A 40 -8.83 8.61 -7.12
CA ARG A 40 -8.38 7.80 -5.97
C ARG A 40 -8.64 8.48 -4.63
N ASP A 41 -9.47 9.53 -4.58
CA ASP A 41 -9.80 10.23 -3.34
C ASP A 41 -10.23 9.26 -2.23
N GLY A 42 -9.57 9.38 -1.07
CA GLY A 42 -9.78 8.54 0.10
C GLY A 42 -8.99 7.23 0.12
N LEU A 43 -8.20 6.90 -0.91
CA LEU A 43 -7.20 5.84 -0.85
C LEU A 43 -6.22 6.13 0.29
N ARG A 44 -5.90 5.10 1.07
CA ARG A 44 -4.79 5.15 2.04
C ARG A 44 -3.61 4.33 1.50
N LEU A 45 -2.38 4.80 1.72
CA LEU A 45 -1.19 4.05 1.35
C LEU A 45 -0.06 4.22 2.35
N VAL A 46 0.83 3.24 2.42
CA VAL A 46 2.04 3.30 3.25
C VAL A 46 3.15 2.44 2.66
N TYR A 47 4.38 2.94 2.75
CA TYR A 47 5.57 2.13 2.51
C TYR A 47 6.05 1.52 3.81
N VAL A 48 6.35 0.22 3.77
CA VAL A 48 6.95 -0.51 4.88
C VAL A 48 8.32 -1.06 4.48
N ARG A 49 9.22 -1.14 5.44
CA ARG A 49 10.55 -1.71 5.28
C ARG A 49 10.67 -2.98 6.13
N GLY A 50 11.06 -4.07 5.50
CA GLY A 50 11.34 -5.34 6.16
C GLY A 50 12.74 -5.37 6.79
N PRO A 51 12.99 -6.37 7.66
CA PRO A 51 14.27 -6.53 8.35
C PRO A 51 15.46 -6.82 7.41
N ASP A 52 15.19 -7.35 6.23
CA ASP A 52 16.15 -7.61 5.17
C ASP A 52 16.40 -6.39 4.27
N GLY A 53 15.69 -5.29 4.52
CA GLY A 53 15.72 -4.14 3.64
C GLY A 53 15.01 -4.40 2.31
N VAL A 54 13.87 -5.09 2.30
CA VAL A 54 12.89 -5.01 1.21
C VAL A 54 11.84 -3.94 1.53
N THR A 55 11.40 -3.21 0.50
CA THR A 55 10.31 -2.22 0.62
C THR A 55 9.06 -2.75 -0.05
N LEU A 56 7.93 -2.70 0.67
CA LEU A 56 6.60 -2.99 0.13
C LEU A 56 5.72 -1.76 0.27
N GLU A 57 4.76 -1.63 -0.64
CA GLU A 57 3.70 -0.63 -0.57
C GLU A 57 2.35 -1.32 -0.33
N PHE A 58 1.60 -0.83 0.65
CA PHE A 58 0.24 -1.29 0.90
C PHE A 58 -0.75 -0.18 0.61
N LEU A 59 -1.85 -0.53 -0.05
CA LEU A 59 -2.89 0.38 -0.48
C LEU A 59 -4.24 -0.11 0.03
N GLN A 60 -4.95 0.72 0.79
CA GLN A 60 -6.33 0.47 1.15
C GLN A 60 -7.24 1.34 0.30
N PRO A 61 -8.10 0.74 -0.54
CA PRO A 61 -9.01 1.50 -1.38
C PRO A 61 -10.00 2.31 -0.52
N PRO A 62 -10.49 3.45 -1.03
CA PRO A 62 -11.58 4.15 -0.34
C PRO A 62 -12.80 3.23 -0.25
N ALA A 63 -13.62 3.37 0.80
CA ALA A 63 -14.77 2.49 1.04
C ALA A 63 -15.75 2.38 -0.16
N ARG A 64 -15.77 3.38 -1.04
CA ARG A 64 -16.56 3.40 -2.29
C ARG A 64 -16.03 2.45 -3.38
N MET A 65 -14.74 2.13 -3.36
CA MET A 65 -14.08 1.21 -4.28
C MET A 65 -13.91 -0.14 -3.59
N LYS A 66 -14.84 -1.07 -3.85
CA LYS A 66 -14.64 -2.47 -3.43
C LYS A 66 -13.71 -3.15 -4.42
N LEU A 67 -12.59 -3.69 -3.93
CA LEU A 67 -11.74 -4.55 -4.73
C LEU A 67 -12.48 -5.89 -4.94
N THR A 68 -12.95 -6.15 -6.15
CA THR A 68 -13.34 -7.50 -6.55
C THR A 68 -12.06 -8.27 -6.88
N ALA A 69 -11.87 -9.45 -6.28
CA ALA A 69 -10.72 -10.30 -6.59
C ALA A 69 -10.62 -10.52 -8.11
N GLY A 70 -9.53 -10.03 -8.71
CA GLY A 70 -9.27 -10.14 -10.15
C GLY A 70 -9.54 -8.91 -11.02
N SER A 71 -9.73 -7.71 -10.47
CA SER A 71 -9.77 -6.50 -11.31
C SER A 71 -8.38 -6.17 -11.85
N GLU A 72 -8.23 -6.27 -13.18
CA GLU A 72 -7.03 -5.95 -13.94
C GLU A 72 -6.60 -4.49 -13.68
N LEU A 73 -5.39 -4.31 -13.18
CA LEU A 73 -4.83 -2.98 -12.93
C LEU A 73 -4.26 -2.45 -14.25
N THR A 74 -5.05 -1.72 -15.04
CA THR A 74 -4.52 -0.98 -16.19
C THR A 74 -3.73 0.21 -15.65
N SER A 75 -2.42 0.04 -15.51
CA SER A 75 -1.49 1.15 -15.33
C SER A 75 -1.35 1.87 -16.66
N GLU A 76 -2.04 3.00 -16.83
CA GLU A 76 -1.58 4.00 -17.80
C GLU A 76 -0.50 4.85 -17.11
N VAL A 77 0.72 4.65 -17.58
CA VAL A 77 1.86 5.55 -17.39
C VAL A 77 1.49 6.91 -17.98
N GLY A 78 1.43 7.94 -17.14
CA GLY A 78 1.44 9.35 -17.50
C GLY A 78 2.66 10.02 -16.90
#